data_AF-A0A1N6RB49-F1
#
_entry.id   AF-A0A1N6RB49-F1
#
_cell.length_a   1.000
_cell.length_b   1.000
_cell.length_c   1.000
_cell.angle_alpha   90.00
_cell.angle_beta   90.00
_cell.angle_gamma   90.00
#
_symmetry.space_group_name_H-M   'P 1'
#
loop_
_entity.id
_entity.type
_entity.pdbx_description
1 polymer ?
#
loop_
_entity_poly.entity_id
_entity_poly.type
_entity_poly.pdbx_seq_one_letter_code
_entity_poly.pdbx_strand_id
1 'polypeptide(L)' 'MDASQLQRLDAKILLGIVNEKLRLECGSLNELLAYYDVSEMALGERMATIGYRYDPLCNQFRHQEAENVF' A
#
# COMPACT_ATOMS: atom_id res chain seq x y z
N MET A 1 4.25 -15.55 1.52
CA MET A 1 3.40 -15.17 0.38
C MET A 1 4.30 -14.39 -0.56
N ASP A 2 4.46 -14.87 -1.80
CA ASP A 2 5.50 -14.34 -2.70
C ASP A 2 4.99 -13.12 -3.49
N ALA A 3 5.92 -12.24 -3.89
CA ALA A 3 5.67 -11.00 -4.64
C ALA A 3 4.73 -11.19 -5.85
N SER A 4 4.92 -12.30 -6.56
CA SER A 4 4.18 -12.66 -7.78
C SER A 4 2.69 -12.92 -7.53
N GLN A 5 2.31 -13.26 -6.29
CA GLN A 5 0.91 -13.44 -5.91
C GLN A 5 0.24 -12.08 -5.68
N LEU A 6 0.95 -11.11 -5.08
CA LEU A 6 0.43 -9.76 -4.85
C LEU A 6 0.04 -9.06 -6.15
N GLN A 7 0.80 -9.28 -7.22
CA GLN A 7 0.53 -8.68 -8.54
C GLN A 7 -0.81 -9.11 -9.16
N ARG A 8 -1.35 -10.27 -8.79
CA ARG A 8 -2.59 -10.82 -9.38
C ARG A 8 -3.85 -10.49 -8.60
N LEU A 9 -3.71 -9.96 -7.38
CA LEU A 9 -4.85 -9.65 -6.51
C LEU A 9 -5.67 -8.47 -7.03
N ASP A 10 -6.94 -8.41 -6.63
CA ASP A 10 -7.69 -7.16 -6.74
C ASP A 10 -7.02 -6.08 -5.87
N ALA A 11 -6.99 -4.83 -6.36
CA ALA A 11 -6.31 -3.74 -5.67
C ALA A 11 -6.87 -3.48 -4.26
N LYS A 12 -8.18 -3.67 -4.03
CA LYS A 12 -8.79 -3.52 -2.70
C LYS A 12 -8.39 -4.66 -1.75
N ILE A 13 -8.21 -5.87 -2.26
CA ILE A 13 -7.70 -6.99 -1.46
C ILE A 13 -6.24 -6.72 -1.08
N LEU A 14 -5.43 -6.29 -2.06
CA LEU A 14 -4.03 -5.93 -1.81
C LEU A 14 -3.91 -4.83 -0.74
N LEU A 15 -4.75 -3.79 -0.81
CA LEU A 15 -4.79 -2.73 0.19
C LEU A 15 -4.98 -3.28 1.62
N GLY A 16 -5.92 -4.22 1.80
CA GLY A 16 -6.18 -4.84 3.10
C GLY A 16 -4.95 -5.56 3.64
N ILE A 17 -4.32 -6.39 2.80
CA ILE A 17 -3.12 -7.17 3.17
C ILE A 17 -1.95 -6.25 3.53
N VAL A 18 -1.68 -5.25 2.69
CA VAL A 18 -0.55 -4.32 2.89
C VAL A 18 -0.75 -3.51 4.17
N ASN A 19 -1.96 -3.02 4.43
CA ASN A 19 -2.24 -2.27 5.66
C ASN A 19 -2.18 -3.16 6.91
N GLU A 20 -2.60 -4.42 6.83
CA GLU A 20 -2.45 -5.37 7.94
C GLU A 20 -0.97 -5.63 8.24
N LYS A 21 -0.15 -5.86 7.21
CA LYS A 21 1.30 -6.02 7.36
C LYS A 21 1.97 -4.79 7.95
N LEU A 22 1.67 -3.59 7.47
CA LEU A 22 2.21 -2.36 8.06
C LEU A 22 1.76 -2.14 9.51
N ARG A 23 0.59 -2.66 9.90
CA ARG A 23 0.10 -2.52 11.27
C ARG A 23 0.75 -3.51 12.23
N LEU A 24 0.99 -4.74 11.78
CA LEU A 24 1.34 -5.84 12.66
C LEU A 24 2.82 -6.25 12.57
N GLU A 25 3.46 -6.05 11.42
CA GLU A 25 4.74 -6.68 11.11
C GLU A 25 5.81 -5.70 10.59
N CYS A 26 5.44 -4.69 9.80
CA CYS A 26 6.39 -3.76 9.19
C CYS A 26 6.33 -2.37 9.82
N GLY A 27 7.44 -1.85 10.34
CA GLY A 27 7.52 -0.52 10.95
C GLY A 27 7.54 0.63 9.94
N SER A 28 7.65 0.34 8.65
CA SER A 28 7.65 1.35 7.57
C SER A 28 7.27 0.74 6.21
N LEU A 29 6.96 1.61 5.24
CA LEU A 29 6.78 1.19 3.85
C LEU A 29 8.02 0.51 3.27
N ASN A 30 9.23 1.03 3.54
CA ASN A 30 10.48 0.44 3.03
C ASN A 30 10.68 -1.00 3.48
N GLU A 31 10.34 -1.31 4.73
CA GLU A 31 10.44 -2.67 5.25
C GLU A 31 9.45 -3.62 4.55
N LEU A 32 8.24 -3.16 4.30
CA LEU A 32 7.24 -3.92 3.56
C LEU A 32 7.68 -4.18 2.11
N LEU A 33 8.23 -3.15 1.45
CA LEU A 33 8.73 -3.24 0.07
C LEU A 33 9.89 -4.24 -0.02
N ALA A 34 10.81 -4.22 0.94
CA ALA A 34 11.91 -5.18 1.02
C ALA A 34 11.41 -6.61 1.31
N TYR A 35 10.43 -6.76 2.21
CA TYR A 35 9.84 -8.07 2.55
C TYR A 35 9.18 -8.75 1.35
N TYR A 36 8.49 -7.96 0.52
CA TYR A 36 7.79 -8.48 -0.66
C TYR A 36 8.59 -8.37 -1.96
N ASP A 37 9.81 -7.82 -1.95
CA ASP A 37 10.59 -7.53 -3.16
C ASP A 37 9.78 -6.77 -4.23
N VAL A 38 9.10 -5.70 -3.80
CA VAL A 38 8.25 -4.85 -4.65
C VAL A 38 8.78 -3.43 -4.64
N SER A 39 8.70 -2.73 -5.78
CA SER A 39 9.08 -1.33 -5.86
C SER A 39 7.99 -0.40 -5.31
N GLU A 40 8.41 0.70 -4.69
CA GLU A 40 7.50 1.72 -4.17
C GLU A 40 6.59 2.28 -5.26
N MET A 41 7.14 2.57 -6.44
CA MET A 41 6.36 3.09 -7.57
C MET A 41 5.26 2.11 -8.00
N ALA A 42 5.58 0.82 -8.16
CA ALA A 42 4.59 -0.17 -8.62
C ALA A 42 3.46 -0.36 -7.60
N LEU A 43 3.78 -0.40 -6.31
CA LEU A 43 2.77 -0.48 -5.26
C LEU A 43 1.96 0.81 -5.18
N GLY A 44 2.62 1.97 -5.23
CA GLY A 44 2.01 3.29 -5.15
C GLY A 44 1.04 3.57 -6.30
N GLU A 45 1.44 3.28 -7.55
CA GLU A 45 0.57 3.41 -8.72
C GLU A 45 -0.68 2.55 -8.58
N ARG A 46 -0.51 1.31 -8.11
CA ARG A 46 -1.63 0.39 -7.90
C ARG A 46 -2.60 0.87 -6.82
N MET A 47 -2.10 1.40 -5.70
CA MET A 47 -2.93 2.00 -4.67
C MET A 47 -3.62 3.28 -5.17
N ALA A 48 -2.94 4.08 -6.00
CA ALA A 48 -3.51 5.28 -6.59
C ALA A 48 -4.71 4.96 -7.51
N THR A 49 -4.71 3.82 -8.22
CA THR A 49 -5.86 3.40 -9.06
C THR A 49 -7.17 3.23 -8.27
N ILE A 50 -7.08 3.00 -6.96
CA ILE A 50 -8.24 2.87 -6.06
C ILE A 50 -8.39 4.09 -5.12
N GLY A 51 -7.62 5.15 -5.33
CA GLY A 51 -7.70 6.40 -4.57
C GLY A 51 -6.94 6.39 -3.24
N TYR A 52 -5.96 5.51 -3.06
CA TYR A 52 -5.18 5.40 -1.82
C TYR A 52 -3.73 5.83 -1.99
N ARG A 53 -3.18 6.49 -0.95
CA ARG A 53 -1.75 6.81 -0.83
C ARG A 53 -1.23 6.42 0.53
N TYR A 54 0.07 6.10 0.60
CA TYR A 54 0.74 5.82 1.86
C TYR A 54 0.83 7.08 2.72
N ASP A 55 0.42 6.95 3.97
CA ASP A 55 0.55 7.95 5.03
C ASP A 55 1.61 7.48 6.03
N PRO A 56 2.81 8.11 6.07
CA PRO A 56 3.88 7.72 6.99
C PRO A 56 3.54 8.00 8.46
N LEU A 57 2.62 8.92 8.76
CA LEU A 57 2.23 9.22 10.14
C LEU A 57 1.43 8.06 10.75
N CYS A 58 0.56 7.45 9.94
CA CYS A 58 -0.27 6.32 10.35
C CYS A 58 0.34 4.95 9.98
N ASN A 59 1.50 4.96 9.30
CA ASN A 59 2.13 3.82 8.65
C ASN A 59 1.14 2.98 7.82
N GLN A 60 0.24 3.60 7.06
CA GLN A 60 -0.84 2.89 6.35
C GLN A 60 -1.22 3.60 5.06
N PHE A 61 -1.73 2.86 4.10
CA PHE A 61 -2.41 3.44 2.94
C PHE A 61 -3.80 3.95 3.34
N ARG A 62 -4.07 5.22 3.07
CA ARG A 62 -5.34 5.88 3.37
C ARG A 62 -5.95 6.47 2.10
N HIS A 63 -7.27 6.55 2.08
CA HIS A 63 -7.97 7.18 0.98
C HIS A 63 -7.56 8.64 0.90
N GLN A 64 -7.12 9.08 -0.27
CA GLN A 64 -6.85 10.49 -0.51
C GLN A 64 -8.21 11.14 -0.74
N GLU A 65 -8.80 11.71 0.31
CA GLU A 65 -9.92 12.64 0.13
C GLU A 65 -9.42 13.76 -0.78
N ALA A 66 -10.09 13.93 -1.92
CA ALA A 66 -9.85 15.12 -2.74
C ALA A 66 -10.23 16.30 -1.85
N GLU A 67 -9.23 17.01 -1.32
CA GLU A 67 -9.48 18.31 -0.73
C GLU A 67 -10.23 19.12 -1.78
N ASN A 68 -11.47 19.49 -1.44
CA ASN A 68 -12.25 20.43 -2.22
C ASN A 68 -11.38 21.68 -2.40
N VAL A 69 -10.79 21.82 -3.58
CA VAL A 69 -10.26 23.09 -4.05
C VAL A 69 -11.49 23.96 -4.28
N PHE A 70 -11.82 24.76 -3.27
CA PHE A 70 -12.80 25.84 -3.37
C PHE A 70 -12.25 26.98 -4.22
#